data_AF-A0AAW4YID6-F1
#
_entry.id   AF-A0AAW4YID6-F1
#
_cell.length_a   1.000
_cell.length_b   1.000
_cell.length_c   1.000
_cell.angle_alpha   90.00
_cell.angle_beta   90.00
_cell.angle_gamma   90.00
#
_symmetry.space_group_name_H-M   'P 1'
#
loop_
_entity.id
_entity.type
_entity.pdbx_description
1 polymer ?
#
loop_
_entity_poly.entity_id
_entity_poly.type
_entity_poly.pdbx_seq_one_letter_code
_entity_poly.pdbx_strand_id
1 'polypeptide(L)' 'MKKKRYIKPVVSVMEMETTAILAGSVIQKAGEADYSDEKVKDFWDNETNKGIWAD' A
#
# COMPACT_ATOMS: atom_id res chain seq x y z
N MET A 1 -32.53 -14.35 -25.90
CA MET A 1 -31.34 -13.64 -25.38
C MET A 1 -30.21 -14.65 -25.17
N LYS A 2 -29.01 -14.40 -25.74
CA LYS A 2 -27.85 -15.28 -25.49
C LYS A 2 -27.36 -15.07 -24.05
N LYS A 3 -27.36 -16.11 -23.23
CA LYS A 3 -26.81 -16.05 -21.86
C LYS A 3 -25.29 -15.90 -21.95
N LYS A 4 -24.75 -14.82 -21.39
CA LYS A 4 -23.29 -14.65 -21.27
C LYS A 4 -22.77 -15.67 -20.26
N ARG A 5 -21.77 -16.45 -20.63
CA ARG A 5 -21.11 -17.37 -19.70
C ARG A 5 -20.13 -16.57 -18.85
N TYR A 6 -20.22 -16.71 -17.54
CA TYR A 6 -19.23 -16.17 -16.63
C TYR A 6 -17.94 -16.99 -16.78
N ILE A 7 -16.84 -16.32 -17.08
CA ILE A 7 -15.49 -16.91 -17.07
C ILE A 7 -14.83 -16.43 -15.79
N LYS A 8 -14.55 -17.36 -14.88
CA LYS A 8 -13.89 -17.04 -13.61
C LYS A 8 -12.50 -16.46 -13.92
N PRO A 9 -12.16 -15.26 -13.44
CA PRO A 9 -10.83 -14.73 -13.60
C PRO A 9 -9.86 -15.62 -12.80
N VAL A 10 -8.88 -16.19 -13.50
CA VAL A 10 -7.76 -16.86 -12.86
C VAL A 10 -6.72 -15.78 -12.59
N VAL A 11 -6.56 -15.40 -11.33
CA VAL A 11 -5.49 -14.51 -10.91
C VAL A 11 -4.20 -15.32 -10.97
N SER A 12 -3.38 -15.05 -11.98
CA SER A 12 -2.01 -15.56 -12.01
C SER A 12 -1.21 -14.72 -11.01
N VAL A 13 -1.17 -15.18 -9.75
CA VAL A 13 -0.27 -14.62 -8.74
C VAL A 13 1.14 -14.95 -9.23
N MET A 14 1.83 -13.97 -9.81
CA MET A 14 3.26 -14.11 -10.05
C MET A 14 3.93 -13.98 -8.69
N GLU A 15 4.45 -15.09 -8.15
CA GLU A 15 5.38 -15.07 -7.04
C GLU A 15 6.69 -14.44 -7.55
N MET A 16 6.75 -13.11 -7.63
CA MET A 16 8.03 -12.43 -7.69
C MET A 16 8.72 -12.68 -6.35
N GLU A 17 9.93 -13.24 -6.39
CA GLU A 17 10.78 -13.40 -5.22
C GLU A 17 11.07 -12.02 -4.59
N THR A 18 10.21 -11.59 -3.68
CA THR A 18 10.34 -10.33 -2.91
C THR A 18 11.65 -10.27 -2.14
N THR A 19 12.22 -11.43 -1.82
CA THR A 19 13.50 -11.61 -1.15
C THR A 19 14.71 -11.14 -1.97
N ALA A 20 14.67 -11.20 -3.31
CA ALA A 20 15.84 -10.87 -4.14
C ALA A 20 16.10 -9.36 -4.27
N ILE A 21 15.06 -8.52 -4.18
CA ILE A 21 15.20 -7.06 -4.27
C ILE A 21 15.62 -6.43 -2.92
N LEU A 22 15.31 -7.10 -1.80
CA LEU A 22 15.54 -6.60 -0.44
C LEU A 22 16.86 -7.05 0.20
N ALA A 23 17.63 -7.93 -0.46
CA ALA A 23 18.80 -8.58 0.11
C ALA A 23 20.00 -7.66 0.44
N GLY A 24 19.87 -6.34 0.33
CA GLY A 24 20.89 -5.36 0.70
C GLY A 24 20.38 -4.10 1.39
N SER A 25 19.07 -3.95 1.59
CA SER A 25 18.47 -2.74 2.17
C SER A 25 17.73 -3.07 3.47
N VAL A 26 18.14 -2.43 4.57
CA VAL A 26 17.36 -2.43 5.80
C VAL A 26 16.18 -1.49 5.56
N ILE A 27 14.97 -2.04 5.40
CA ILE A 27 13.75 -1.22 5.38
C ILE A 27 13.62 -0.59 6.77
N GLN A 28 13.87 0.72 6.85
CA GLN A 28 13.63 1.48 8.07
C GLN A 28 12.12 1.55 8.27
N LYS A 29 11.66 0.89 9.33
CA LYS A 29 10.27 0.98 9.80
C LYS A 29 10.15 2.24 10.65
N ALA A 30 9.07 3.00 10.45
CA ALA A 30 8.73 4.10 11.32
C ALA A 30 8.61 3.59 12.77
N GLY A 31 9.28 4.28 13.69
CA GLY A 31 9.19 4.01 15.11
C GLY A 31 7.94 4.64 15.71
N GLU A 32 7.65 4.35 16.98
CA GLU A 32 6.47 4.88 17.67
C GLU A 32 6.46 6.42 17.72
N ALA A 33 7.64 7.03 17.86
CA ALA A 33 7.81 8.48 17.87
C ALA A 33 7.48 9.15 16.52
N ASP A 34 7.47 8.39 15.42
CA ASP A 34 7.15 8.90 14.09
C ASP A 34 5.62 8.98 13.85
N TYR A 35 4.81 8.32 14.69
CA TYR A 35 3.34 8.39 14.68
C TYR A 35 2.81 9.52 15.57
N SER A 36 3.41 10.72 15.51
CA SER A 36 2.91 11.89 16.24
C SER A 36 2.08 12.80 15.33
N ASP A 37 1.09 13.49 15.88
CA ASP A 37 0.24 14.43 15.12
C ASP A 37 1.09 15.52 14.43
N GLU A 38 2.20 15.94 15.03
CA GLU A 38 3.14 16.91 14.44
C GLU A 38 3.88 16.36 13.23
N LYS A 39 4.20 15.06 13.22
CA LYS A 39 4.91 14.39 12.12
C LYS A 39 3.96 13.97 11.00
N VAL A 40 2.74 13.60 11.35
CA VAL A 40 1.75 13.06 10.41
C VAL A 40 1.03 14.18 9.65
N LYS A 41 1.00 15.41 10.20
CA LYS A 41 0.42 16.61 9.57
C LYS A 41 0.96 16.91 8.17
N ASP A 42 2.25 16.69 7.96
CA ASP A 42 2.90 16.97 6.68
C ASP A 42 2.38 16.08 5.53
N PHE A 43 1.68 14.99 5.86
CA PHE A 43 1.09 14.04 4.91
C PHE A 43 -0.42 14.22 4.75
N TRP A 44 -1.06 15.14 5.47
CA TRP A 44 -2.50 15.37 5.33
C TRP A 44 -2.79 16.13 4.03
N ASP A 45 -3.82 15.68 3.30
CA ASP A 45 -4.26 16.39 2.10
C ASP A 45 -4.78 17.80 2.42
N ASN A 46 -5.35 17.99 3.61
CA ASN A 46 -5.68 19.30 4.16
C ASN A 46 -5.78 19.28 5.69
N GLU A 47 -5.60 20.43 6.33
CA GLU A 47 -5.59 20.55 7.80
C GLU A 47 -6.93 20.20 8.47
N THR A 48 -8.03 20.38 7.75
CA THR A 48 -9.40 20.22 8.28
C THR A 48 -9.87 18.77 8.23
N ASN A 49 -9.42 18.03 7.23
CA ASN A 49 -9.79 16.67 6.91
C ASN A 49 -8.47 15.92 6.83
N LYS A 50 -8.01 15.47 8.02
CA LYS A 50 -6.75 14.77 8.32
C LYS A 50 -6.59 13.42 7.60
N GLY A 51 -7.15 13.29 6.41
CA GLY A 51 -7.03 12.13 5.54
C GLY A 51 -5.66 12.12 4.88
N ILE A 52 -5.08 10.92 4.82
CA ILE A 52 -3.88 10.62 4.07
C ILE A 52 -4.35 9.61 3.01
N TRP A 53 -4.28 9.99 1.73
CA TRP A 53 -4.62 9.05 0.65
C TRP A 53 -3.53 7.97 0.54
N ALA A 54 -3.96 6.71 0.55
CA ALA A 54 -3.14 5.56 0.20
C ALA A 54 -3.60 5.09 -1.19
N ASP A 55 -2.97 5.58 -2.24
CA ASP A 55 -3.11 5.02 -3.59
C ASP A 55 -2.35 3.69 -3.74
#